data_AF-A0A8T4W0A5-F1
#
_entry.id   AF-A0A8T4W0A5-F1
#
_cell.length_a   1.000
_cell.length_b   1.000
_cell.length_c   1.000
_cell.angle_alpha   90.00
_cell.angle_beta   90.00
_cell.angle_gamma   90.00
#
_symmetry.space_group_name_H-M   'P 1'
#
loop_
_entity.id
_entity.type
_entity.pdbx_description
1 polymer ?
#
loop_
_entity_poly.entity_id
_entity_poly.type
_entity_poly.pdbx_seq_one_letter_code
_entity_poly.pdbx_strand_id
1 'polypeptide(L)'
;MKDIVLALLGGLALLEMSFLSEVIDTFLALPTICMILIILFIILIIIVAIIKSLIRTTIRAYFWKKFLSSSEKQTTGDQPSQQQQRQSPPPSQKPSKNCPDCGGQMRYIEEYNRWYCDSCQEYK
;
A
#
# COMPACT_ATOMS: atom_id res chain seq x y z
N MET A 1 37.44 -12.75 -61.33
CA MET A 1 36.24 -11.95 -61.01
C MET A 1 35.22 -12.76 -60.18
N LYS A 2 34.92 -14.01 -60.54
CA LYS A 2 33.94 -14.85 -59.82
C LYS A 2 34.31 -15.10 -58.35
N ASP A 3 35.60 -15.28 -58.06
CA ASP A 3 36.09 -15.57 -56.69
C ASP A 3 35.95 -14.37 -55.74
N ILE A 4 36.14 -13.16 -56.26
CA ILE A 4 35.95 -11.90 -55.51
C ILE A 4 34.47 -11.69 -55.18
N VAL A 5 33.59 -11.99 -56.14
CA VAL A 5 32.14 -11.88 -55.94
C VAL A 5 31.65 -12.91 -54.91
N LEU A 6 32.16 -14.14 -54.93
CA LEU A 6 31.84 -15.16 -53.92
C LEU A 6 32.32 -14.75 -52.52
N ALA A 7 33.52 -14.17 -52.39
CA ALA A 7 34.05 -13.72 -51.11
C ALA A 7 33.23 -12.57 -50.51
N LEU A 8 32.78 -11.61 -51.34
CA LEU A 8 31.93 -10.51 -50.89
C LEU A 8 30.53 -10.97 -50.48
N LEU A 9 29.92 -11.89 -51.24
CA LEU A 9 28.63 -12.48 -50.88
C LEU A 9 28.70 -13.32 -49.60
N GLY A 10 29.76 -14.12 -49.44
CA GLY A 10 29.99 -14.90 -48.22
C GLY A 10 30.24 -14.00 -47.00
N GLY A 11 31.03 -12.93 -47.16
CA GLY A 11 31.27 -11.95 -46.09
C GLY A 11 30.00 -11.22 -45.66
N LEU A 12 29.14 -10.82 -46.61
CA LEU A 12 27.87 -10.17 -46.30
C LEU A 12 26.89 -11.10 -45.58
N ALA A 13 26.79 -12.37 -46.00
CA ALA A 13 25.93 -13.37 -45.36
C ALA A 13 26.39 -13.70 -43.92
N LEU A 14 27.70 -13.76 -43.66
CA LEU A 14 28.24 -13.95 -42.31
C LEU A 14 27.96 -12.75 -41.40
N LEU A 15 27.92 -11.54 -41.98
CA LEU A 15 27.58 -10.31 -41.26
C LEU A 15 26.09 -10.29 -40.88
N GLU A 16 25.19 -10.70 -41.78
CA GLU A 16 23.75 -10.84 -41.48
C GLU A 16 23.48 -11.91 -40.42
N MET A 17 24.16 -13.06 -40.48
CA MET A 17 23.97 -14.15 -39.50
C MET A 17 24.43 -13.77 -38.09
N SER A 18 25.53 -13.03 -37.96
CA SER A 18 26.01 -12.52 -36.66
C SER A 18 25.00 -11.56 -36.05
N PHE A 19 24.47 -10.63 -36.86
CA PHE A 19 23.48 -9.64 -36.42
C PHE A 19 22.17 -10.31 -35.97
N LEU A 20 21.71 -11.33 -36.68
CA LEU A 20 20.53 -12.11 -36.30
C LEU A 20 20.71 -12.81 -34.94
N SER A 21 21.90 -13.34 -34.64
CA SER A 21 22.15 -14.00 -33.35
C SER A 21 22.08 -13.04 -32.16
N GLU A 22 22.70 -11.85 -32.26
CA GLU A 22 22.64 -10.82 -31.21
C GLU A 22 21.22 -10.31 -30.98
N VAL A 23 20.43 -10.18 -32.05
CA VAL A 23 19.03 -9.80 -31.97
C VAL A 23 18.22 -10.88 -31.24
N ILE A 24 18.40 -12.16 -31.59
CA ILE A 24 17.68 -13.28 -30.98
C ILE A 24 18.02 -13.39 -29.48
N ASP A 25 19.29 -13.30 -29.09
CA ASP A 25 19.70 -13.33 -27.68
C ASP A 25 19.07 -12.18 -26.87
N THR A 26 18.96 -11.00 -27.48
CA THR A 26 18.28 -9.85 -26.86
C THR A 26 16.77 -10.12 -26.70
N PHE A 27 16.12 -10.73 -27.70
CA PHE A 27 14.70 -11.10 -27.63
C PHE A 27 14.42 -12.18 -26.59
N LEU A 28 15.31 -13.16 -26.41
CA LEU A 28 15.19 -14.18 -25.36
C LEU A 28 15.52 -13.63 -23.96
N ALA A 29 16.42 -12.64 -23.87
CA ALA A 29 16.74 -11.97 -22.61
C ALA A 29 15.64 -10.99 -22.16
N LEU A 30 14.86 -10.44 -23.09
CA LEU A 30 13.79 -9.49 -22.76
C LEU A 30 12.76 -10.04 -21.74
N PRO A 31 12.19 -11.25 -21.89
CA PRO A 31 11.26 -11.80 -20.89
C PRO A 31 11.94 -12.12 -19.56
N THR A 32 13.21 -12.53 -19.55
CA THR A 32 13.93 -12.81 -18.28
C THR A 32 14.24 -11.52 -17.53
N ILE A 33 14.65 -10.46 -18.24
CA ILE A 33 14.83 -9.12 -17.67
C ILE A 33 13.50 -8.60 -17.11
N CYS A 34 12.39 -8.75 -17.84
CA CYS A 34 11.06 -8.36 -17.35
C CYS A 34 10.67 -9.12 -16.07
N MET A 35 10.89 -10.43 -16.03
CA MET A 35 10.62 -11.23 -14.82
C MET A 35 11.46 -10.77 -13.63
N ILE A 36 12.76 -10.50 -13.84
CA ILE A 36 13.65 -9.99 -12.79
C ILE A 36 13.14 -8.63 -12.28
N LEU A 37 12.76 -7.71 -13.16
CA LEU A 37 12.23 -6.40 -12.77
C LEU A 37 10.91 -6.53 -11.97
N ILE A 38 10.01 -7.41 -12.38
CA ILE A 38 8.76 -7.69 -11.65
C ILE A 38 9.06 -8.26 -10.26
N ILE A 39 9.98 -9.22 -10.15
CA ILE A 39 10.39 -9.80 -8.86
C ILE A 39 10.98 -8.73 -7.95
N LEU A 40 11.87 -7.87 -8.46
CA LEU A 40 12.46 -6.76 -7.70
C LEU A 40 11.38 -5.77 -7.22
N PHE A 41 10.39 -5.48 -8.06
CA PHE A 41 9.27 -4.61 -7.69
C PHE A 41 8.41 -5.23 -6.58
N ILE A 42 8.10 -6.52 -6.65
CA ILE A 42 7.36 -7.25 -5.61
C ILE A 42 8.15 -7.23 -4.29
N ILE A 43 9.45 -7.50 -4.34
CA ILE A 43 10.33 -7.46 -3.15
C ILE A 43 10.30 -6.06 -2.51
N LEU A 44 10.38 -5.00 -3.31
CA LEU A 44 10.30 -3.61 -2.81
C LEU A 44 8.96 -3.36 -2.10
N ILE A 45 7.83 -3.78 -2.69
CA ILE A 45 6.51 -3.65 -2.06
C ILE A 45 6.46 -4.38 -0.72
N ILE A 46 6.97 -5.62 -0.66
CA ILE A 46 7.01 -6.41 0.57
C ILE A 46 7.86 -5.69 1.64
N ILE A 47 9.04 -5.18 1.28
CA ILE A 47 9.92 -4.44 2.19
C ILE A 47 9.18 -3.21 2.75
N VAL A 48 8.52 -2.41 1.90
CA VAL A 48 7.75 -1.23 2.34
C VAL A 48 6.60 -1.63 3.25
N ALA A 49 5.91 -2.74 2.96
CA ALA A 49 4.84 -3.26 3.81
C ALA A 49 5.37 -3.70 5.19
N ILE A 50 6.51 -4.39 5.24
CA ILE A 50 7.18 -4.77 6.49
C ILE A 50 7.60 -3.52 7.26
N ILE A 51 8.22 -2.53 6.62
CA ILE A 51 8.61 -1.27 7.28
C ILE A 51 7.39 -0.57 7.88
N LYS A 52 6.28 -0.45 7.13
CA LYS A 52 5.03 0.11 7.65
C LYS A 52 4.45 -0.69 8.81
N SER A 53 4.55 -2.02 8.75
CA SER A 53 4.13 -2.91 9.84
C SER A 53 5.00 -2.71 11.09
N LEU A 54 6.31 -2.66 10.92
CA LEU A 54 7.27 -2.44 12.01
C LEU A 54 7.10 -1.05 12.65
N ILE A 55 6.90 0.00 11.84
CA ILE A 55 6.60 1.33 12.37
C ILE A 55 5.33 1.29 13.22
N ARG A 56 4.28 0.60 12.75
CA ARG A 56 3.02 0.44 13.50
C ARG A 56 3.21 -0.34 14.81
N THR A 57 4.02 -1.40 14.83
CA THR A 57 4.31 -2.17 16.05
C THR A 57 5.17 -1.36 17.03
N THR A 58 6.16 -0.63 16.51
CA THR A 58 7.09 0.18 17.30
C THR A 58 6.38 1.36 17.94
N ILE A 59 5.48 2.06 17.22
CA ILE A 59 4.64 3.12 17.79
C ILE A 59 3.78 2.59 18.95
N ARG A 60 3.19 1.39 18.81
CA ARG A 60 2.41 0.75 19.89
C ARG A 60 3.28 0.43 21.11
N ALA A 61 4.48 -0.10 20.91
CA ALA A 61 5.42 -0.40 21.99
C ALA A 61 5.89 0.88 22.72
N TYR A 62 6.24 1.93 21.98
CA TYR A 62 6.61 3.22 22.56
C TYR A 62 5.45 3.86 23.34
N PHE A 63 4.23 3.77 22.82
CA PHE A 63 3.03 4.28 23.50
C PHE A 63 2.77 3.53 24.81
N TRP A 64 2.93 2.20 24.82
CA TRP A 64 2.69 1.39 26.01
C TRP A 64 3.72 1.63 27.11
N LYS A 65 5.00 1.82 26.75
CA LYS A 65 6.05 2.20 27.71
C LYS A 65 5.75 3.55 28.38
N LYS A 66 5.21 4.52 27.62
CA LYS A 66 4.78 5.82 28.17
C LYS A 66 3.58 5.68 29.12
N PHE A 67 2.67 4.75 28.85
CA PHE A 67 1.50 4.50 29.70
C PHE A 67 1.87 3.84 31.05
N LEU A 68 2.79 2.87 31.04
CA LEU A 68 3.25 2.18 32.25
C LEU A 68 3.94 3.13 33.24
N SER A 69 4.75 4.09 32.74
CA SER A 69 5.36 5.12 33.60
C SER A 69 4.35 6.09 34.21
N SER A 70 3.14 6.20 33.66
CA SER A 70 2.04 6.98 34.24
C SER A 70 1.22 6.18 35.26
N SER A 71 1.34 4.85 35.28
CA SER A 71 0.57 3.97 36.17
C SER A 71 1.20 3.81 37.57
N GLU A 72 2.48 4.15 37.75
CA GLU A 72 3.17 4.02 39.05
C GLU A 72 2.88 5.17 40.03
N LYS A 73 2.19 6.24 39.60
CA LYS A 73 1.76 7.32 40.50
C LYS A 73 0.39 7.10 41.16
N GLN A 74 -0.15 5.89 41.15
CA GLN A 74 -1.50 5.64 41.68
C GLN A 74 -1.64 4.28 42.37
N THR A 75 -0.73 4.00 43.32
CA THR A 75 -0.89 2.89 44.26
C THR A 75 -0.32 3.24 45.63
N THR A 76 -1.07 3.98 46.45
CA THR A 76 -1.03 3.87 47.92
C THR A 76 -2.40 4.26 48.47
N GLY A 77 -3.14 3.29 49.01
CA GLY A 77 -4.26 3.52 49.95
C GLY A 77 -5.67 3.24 49.42
N ASP A 78 -6.16 2.03 49.72
CA ASP A 78 -7.55 1.61 49.95
C ASP A 78 -8.59 1.60 48.80
N GLN A 79 -9.21 0.43 48.63
CA GLN A 79 -10.32 0.06 47.73
C GLN A 79 -11.53 -0.28 48.63
N PRO A 80 -12.80 0.11 48.34
CA PRO A 80 -13.54 -0.40 47.17
C PRO A 80 -14.61 0.51 46.54
N SER A 81 -14.90 0.24 45.26
CA SER A 81 -16.13 0.54 44.52
C SER A 81 -16.84 1.87 44.81
N GLN A 82 -16.54 2.89 44.01
CA GLN A 82 -17.58 3.77 43.47
C GLN A 82 -17.43 3.96 41.97
N GLN A 83 -18.55 3.69 41.31
CA GLN A 83 -18.85 3.97 39.93
C GLN A 83 -18.70 5.46 39.65
N GLN A 84 -17.68 5.87 38.91
CA GLN A 84 -17.63 7.20 38.32
C GLN A 84 -17.14 7.10 36.88
N GLN A 85 -18.09 6.81 35.99
CA GLN A 85 -18.31 7.57 34.78
C GLN A 85 -17.12 8.46 34.34
N ARG A 86 -16.14 7.87 33.67
CA ARG A 86 -15.36 8.59 32.66
C ARG A 86 -16.00 8.25 31.33
N GLN A 87 -16.76 9.19 30.83
CA GLN A 87 -17.13 9.28 29.43
C GLN A 87 -15.89 8.91 28.59
N SER A 88 -16.05 7.91 27.72
CA SER A 88 -15.22 7.86 26.51
C SER A 88 -15.19 9.28 25.92
N PRO A 89 -14.07 9.75 25.33
CA PRO A 89 -14.07 11.05 24.66
C PRO A 89 -15.35 11.11 23.82
N PRO A 90 -16.19 12.16 23.98
CA PRO A 90 -17.53 12.18 23.39
C PRO A 90 -17.36 11.68 21.96
N PRO A 91 -18.05 10.58 21.56
CA PRO A 91 -17.92 10.09 20.19
C PRO A 91 -18.18 11.32 19.36
N SER A 92 -17.13 11.78 18.67
CA SER A 92 -17.15 13.04 17.93
C SER A 92 -18.49 13.04 17.23
N GLN A 93 -19.41 13.89 17.71
CA GLN A 93 -20.81 13.80 17.34
C GLN A 93 -20.83 14.29 15.91
N LYS A 94 -20.47 13.39 14.99
CA LYS A 94 -20.63 13.62 13.57
C LYS A 94 -22.09 14.01 13.46
N PRO A 95 -22.40 15.18 12.91
CA PRO A 95 -23.78 15.59 12.77
C PRO A 95 -24.48 14.40 12.10
N SER A 96 -25.53 13.90 12.73
CA SER A 96 -26.27 12.75 12.21
C SER A 96 -27.50 13.32 11.53
N LYS A 97 -27.44 13.41 10.20
CA LYS A 97 -28.59 13.78 9.37
C LYS A 97 -29.31 12.50 8.98
N ASN A 98 -30.63 12.53 8.98
CA ASN A 98 -31.46 11.47 8.44
C ASN A 98 -31.74 11.73 6.95
N CYS A 99 -31.80 10.66 6.16
CA CYS A 99 -32.13 10.75 4.75
C CYS A 99 -33.63 11.10 4.57
N PRO A 100 -34.01 12.08 3.74
CA PRO A 100 -35.42 12.42 3.52
C PRO A 100 -36.18 11.32 2.76
N ASP A 101 -35.48 10.49 1.97
CA ASP A 101 -36.10 9.47 1.12
C ASP A 101 -36.38 8.16 1.87
N CYS A 102 -35.52 7.79 2.83
CA CYS A 102 -35.62 6.49 3.54
C CYS A 102 -35.59 6.59 5.07
N GLY A 103 -35.35 7.78 5.65
CA GLY A 103 -35.21 7.98 7.09
C GLY A 103 -33.93 7.40 7.71
N GLY A 104 -33.07 6.75 6.93
CA GLY A 104 -31.83 6.13 7.39
C GLY A 104 -30.78 7.13 7.85
N GLN A 105 -29.85 6.69 8.71
CA GLN A 105 -28.75 7.52 9.20
C GLN A 105 -27.75 7.81 8.08
N MET A 106 -27.43 9.09 7.86
CA MET A 106 -26.44 9.52 6.86
C MET A 106 -25.11 9.81 7.52
N ARG A 107 -24.03 9.45 6.82
CA ARG A 107 -22.67 9.83 7.18
C ARG A 107 -22.24 11.05 6.39
N TYR A 108 -21.64 12.01 7.09
CA TYR A 108 -21.01 13.16 6.46
C TYR A 108 -19.60 12.81 5.98
N ILE A 109 -19.30 13.11 4.72
CA ILE A 109 -17.99 12.87 4.11
C ILE A 109 -17.25 14.21 4.04
N GLU A 110 -16.30 14.40 4.96
CA GLU A 110 -15.51 15.64 5.10
C GLU A 110 -14.74 15.99 3.82
N GLU A 111 -14.27 14.98 3.08
CA GLU A 111 -13.49 15.16 1.86
C GLU A 111 -14.24 15.96 0.77
N TYR A 112 -15.57 15.83 0.73
CA TYR A 112 -16.40 16.45 -0.30
C TYR A 112 -17.50 17.36 0.28
N ASN A 113 -17.55 17.52 1.61
CA ASN A 113 -18.58 18.29 2.32
C ASN A 113 -20.02 17.89 1.87
N ARG A 114 -20.28 16.58 1.79
CA ARG A 114 -21.55 16.01 1.31
C ARG A 114 -22.07 14.93 2.25
N TRP A 115 -23.39 14.76 2.26
CA TRP A 115 -24.04 13.70 3.01
C TRP A 115 -24.22 12.47 2.13
N TYR A 116 -23.84 11.30 2.65
CA TYR A 116 -24.05 10.03 1.97
C TYR A 116 -24.97 9.14 2.80
N CYS A 117 -26.01 8.61 2.16
CA CYS A 117 -26.92 7.66 2.78
C CYS A 117 -26.47 6.23 2.46
N ASP A 118 -26.13 5.44 3.49
CA ASP A 118 -25.71 4.06 3.28
C ASP A 118 -26.89 3.14 2.88
N SER A 119 -28.13 3.52 3.19
CA SER A 119 -29.35 2.77 2.81
C SER A 119 -29.76 2.99 1.35
N CYS A 120 -29.67 4.24 0.85
CA CYS A 120 -30.00 4.58 -0.54
C CYS A 120 -28.78 4.52 -1.48
N GLN A 121 -27.57 4.41 -0.92
CA GLN A 121 -26.29 4.49 -1.62
C GLN A 121 -26.11 5.75 -2.48
N GLU A 122 -26.75 6.86 -2.09
CA GLU A 122 -26.80 8.11 -2.84
C GLU A 122 -26.34 9.32 -1.98
N TYR A 123 -25.85 10.37 -2.66
CA TYR A 123 -25.42 11.64 -2.05
C TYR A 123 -26.57 12.65 -1.98
N LYS A 124 -26.60 13.48 -0.94
CA LYS A 124 -27.53 14.62 -0.77
C LYS A 124 -26.84 15.86 -0.21
#